data_AF-A0A921Z6N9-F1
#
_entry.id   AF-A0A921Z6N9-F1
#
_cell.length_a   1.000
_cell.length_b   1.000
_cell.length_c   1.000
_cell.angle_alpha   90.00
_cell.angle_beta   90.00
_cell.angle_gamma   90.00
#
_symmetry.space_group_name_H-M   'P 1'
#
loop_
_entity.id
_entity.type
_entity.pdbx_description
1 polymer ?
#
loop_
_entity_poly.entity_id
_entity_poly.type
_entity_poly.pdbx_seq_one_letter_code
_entity_poly.pdbx_strand_id
1 'polypeptide(L)'
;MLRLTLLLTLAALACHAAPRSDDEAAEHLYRSVIIADYETALSQSKELEKERRGNVISKTVDKLLDQDKQKVIYYAYYLWNHNAQEIVKNDFPIQFRIIFGQLTAKVINKKFGMKLKVGLKTDSDGDRTVYSVSTENDIGERASWEFKFHEASDKKVYFKIYNPHANQFLKIGTYSDGYQDHLIYTSTNSDTFRHQWYLQPVVVNKEILFYIINRENSDLLKLAQSPDSDGDRQAYTHGEDSSGAPERFGWKIERD
;
A
#
# COMPACT_ATOMS: atom_id res chain seq x y z
N MET A 1 -1.64 -9.03 61.77
CA MET A 1 -1.81 -7.98 60.73
C MET A 1 -0.62 -7.04 60.91
N LEU A 2 0.29 -6.80 59.97
CA LEU A 2 0.16 -6.50 58.56
C LEU A 2 1.49 -6.90 57.87
N ARG A 3 1.43 -7.65 56.76
CA ARG A 3 2.60 -7.91 55.90
C ARG A 3 2.79 -6.69 54.99
N LEU A 4 3.97 -6.07 54.99
CA LEU A 4 4.34 -5.06 54.01
C LEU A 4 5.27 -5.70 52.98
N THR A 5 4.69 -6.09 51.85
CA THR A 5 5.40 -6.63 50.69
C THR A 5 5.94 -5.45 49.88
N LEU A 6 7.25 -5.21 49.91
CA LEU A 6 7.90 -4.23 49.05
C LEU A 6 8.26 -4.92 47.72
N LEU A 7 7.47 -4.66 46.67
CA LEU A 7 7.80 -5.03 45.29
C LEU A 7 8.89 -4.09 44.77
N LEU A 8 10.11 -4.60 44.64
CA LEU A 8 11.16 -3.99 43.83
C LEU A 8 10.89 -4.30 42.35
N THR A 9 10.33 -3.34 41.62
CA THR A 9 10.37 -3.36 40.15
C THR A 9 11.72 -2.81 39.69
N LEU A 10 12.65 -3.69 39.31
CA LEU A 10 13.81 -3.32 38.52
C LEU A 10 13.33 -2.93 37.11
N ALA A 11 13.30 -1.64 36.80
CA ALA A 11 13.31 -1.18 35.42
C ALA A 11 14.74 -1.32 34.90
N ALA A 12 14.99 -2.33 34.07
CA ALA A 12 16.25 -2.45 33.36
C ALA A 12 16.30 -1.37 32.27
N LEU A 13 16.93 -0.22 32.57
CA LEU A 13 17.45 0.65 31.52
C LEU A 13 18.61 -0.09 30.84
N ALA A 14 18.31 -0.78 29.75
CA ALA A 14 19.34 -1.16 28.80
C ALA A 14 19.81 0.11 28.09
N CYS A 15 20.86 0.75 28.61
CA CYS A 15 21.68 1.70 27.86
C CYS A 15 22.23 0.98 26.62
N HIS A 16 21.49 1.05 25.52
CA HIS A 16 22.02 0.67 24.22
C HIS A 16 23.02 1.75 23.85
N ALA A 17 24.31 1.40 23.87
CA ALA A 17 25.35 2.24 23.30
C ALA A 17 24.97 2.61 21.86
N ALA A 18 25.24 3.85 21.45
CA ALA A 18 24.96 4.28 20.09
C ALA A 18 25.61 3.31 19.08
N PRO A 19 24.91 2.91 18.01
CA PRO A 19 25.45 1.98 17.01
C PRO A 19 26.74 2.54 16.42
N ARG A 20 27.76 1.68 16.25
CA ARG A 20 29.12 2.09 15.84
C ARG A 20 29.25 2.27 14.34
N SER A 21 28.25 1.86 13.56
CA SER A 21 28.18 2.04 12.10
C SER A 21 26.75 2.27 11.62
N ASP A 22 26.61 2.76 10.38
CA ASP A 22 25.32 2.88 9.71
C ASP A 22 24.63 1.54 9.50
N ASP A 23 25.40 0.46 9.29
CA ASP A 23 24.84 -0.87 9.08
C ASP A 23 24.30 -1.47 10.38
N GLU A 24 25.00 -1.26 11.50
CA GLU A 24 24.48 -1.60 12.83
C GLU A 24 23.21 -0.80 13.15
N ALA A 25 23.21 0.51 12.86
CA ALA A 25 22.03 1.35 13.08
C ALA A 25 20.83 0.90 12.25
N ALA A 26 21.05 0.55 10.98
CA ALA A 26 20.01 0.04 10.09
C ALA A 26 19.46 -1.30 10.57
N GLU A 27 20.33 -2.18 11.08
CA GLU A 27 19.94 -3.47 11.67
C GLU A 27 19.12 -3.30 12.96
N HIS A 28 19.51 -2.35 13.82
CA HIS A 28 18.75 -2.02 15.03
C HIS A 28 17.35 -1.51 14.68
N LEU A 29 17.22 -0.59 13.73
CA LEU A 29 15.93 -0.08 13.26
C LEU A 29 15.09 -1.18 12.60
N TYR A 30 15.72 -2.00 11.75
CA TYR A 30 15.07 -3.15 11.11
C TYR A 30 14.47 -4.10 12.14
N ARG A 31 15.22 -4.42 13.21
CA ARG A 31 14.76 -5.29 14.30
C ARG A 31 13.53 -4.75 15.02
N SER A 32 13.52 -3.46 15.35
CA SER A 32 12.36 -2.82 15.97
C SER A 32 11.12 -2.90 15.08
N VAL A 33 11.28 -2.71 13.77
CA VAL A 33 10.18 -2.82 12.81
C VAL A 33 9.63 -4.25 12.70
N ILE A 34 10.50 -5.28 12.57
CA ILE A 34 10.03 -6.67 12.38
C ILE A 34 9.28 -7.21 13.60
N ILE A 35 9.72 -6.89 14.82
CA ILE A 35 9.04 -7.28 16.07
C ILE A 35 7.82 -6.41 16.38
N ALA A 36 7.48 -5.46 15.49
CA ALA A 36 6.37 -4.52 15.62
C ALA A 36 6.49 -3.57 16.84
N ASP A 37 7.72 -3.29 17.30
CA ASP A 37 8.00 -2.23 18.25
C ASP A 37 8.14 -0.88 17.51
N TYR A 38 7.00 -0.39 17.02
CA TYR A 38 6.95 0.82 16.21
C TYR A 38 7.19 2.10 17.01
N GLU A 39 7.00 2.10 18.33
CA GLU A 39 7.36 3.22 19.20
C GLU A 39 8.89 3.39 19.24
N THR A 40 9.62 2.31 19.47
CA THR A 40 11.09 2.33 19.39
C THR A 40 11.57 2.67 17.98
N ALA A 41 10.96 2.07 16.94
CA ALA A 41 11.32 2.38 15.55
C ALA A 41 11.10 3.87 15.24
N LEU A 42 9.98 4.47 15.66
CA LEU A 42 9.71 5.90 15.51
C LEU A 42 10.77 6.76 16.21
N SER A 43 11.12 6.42 17.45
CA SER A 43 12.15 7.13 18.22
C SER A 43 13.50 7.10 17.52
N GLN A 44 13.94 5.91 17.11
CA GLN A 44 15.19 5.72 16.35
C GLN A 44 15.18 6.51 15.04
N SER A 45 14.07 6.48 14.30
CA SER A 45 13.93 7.18 13.02
C SER A 45 14.04 8.69 13.18
N LYS A 46 13.35 9.26 14.17
CA LYS A 46 13.43 10.69 14.47
C LYS A 46 14.84 11.12 14.89
N GLU A 47 15.57 10.26 15.61
CA GLU A 47 16.95 10.55 15.97
C GLU A 47 17.87 10.51 14.75
N LEU A 48 17.73 9.50 13.89
CA LEU A 48 18.46 9.42 12.62
C LEU A 48 18.17 10.63 11.71
N GLU A 49 16.92 11.10 11.65
CA GLU A 49 16.55 12.30 10.89
C GLU A 49 17.26 13.55 11.43
N LYS A 50 17.27 13.76 12.75
CA LYS A 50 18.00 14.88 13.39
C LYS A 50 19.50 14.82 13.13
N GLU A 51 20.07 13.61 13.14
CA GLU A 51 21.48 13.35 12.82
C GLU A 51 21.79 13.48 11.31
N ARG A 52 20.78 13.73 10.46
CA ARG A 52 20.88 13.76 8.99
C ARG A 52 21.35 12.44 8.38
N ARG A 53 20.95 11.32 9.00
CA ARG A 53 21.29 9.94 8.61
C ARG A 53 20.12 9.22 7.95
N GLY A 54 19.40 9.92 7.06
CA GLY A 54 18.29 9.35 6.29
C GLY A 54 18.69 8.14 5.42
N ASN A 55 19.97 8.04 5.06
CA ASN A 55 20.53 6.88 4.38
C ASN A 55 20.41 5.57 5.21
N VAL A 56 20.47 5.66 6.55
CA VAL A 56 20.27 4.50 7.44
C VAL A 56 18.81 4.04 7.36
N ILE A 57 17.87 4.99 7.37
CA ILE A 57 16.44 4.71 7.23
C ILE A 57 16.15 4.06 5.86
N SER A 58 16.72 4.63 4.79
CA SER A 58 16.62 4.08 3.43
C SER A 58 17.14 2.65 3.36
N LYS A 59 18.31 2.35 3.96
CA LYS A 59 18.86 0.99 4.05
C LYS A 59 17.92 0.02 4.76
N THR A 60 17.30 0.44 5.87
CA THR A 60 16.31 -0.37 6.58
C THR A 60 15.08 -0.62 5.70
N VAL A 61 14.58 0.40 5.01
CA VAL A 61 13.43 0.29 4.10
C VAL A 61 13.72 -0.68 2.96
N ASP A 62 14.89 -0.60 2.32
CA ASP A 62 15.32 -1.52 1.27
C ASP A 62 15.35 -2.97 1.79
N LYS A 63 15.88 -3.18 3.01
CA LYS A 63 15.89 -4.51 3.64
C LYS A 63 14.49 -5.03 3.93
N LEU A 64 13.57 -4.18 4.40
CA LEU A 64 12.17 -4.56 4.64
C LEU A 64 11.44 -4.90 3.32
N LEU A 65 11.71 -4.18 2.23
CA LEU A 65 11.15 -4.47 0.92
C LEU A 65 11.64 -5.83 0.35
N ASP A 66 12.86 -6.24 0.71
CA ASP A 66 13.39 -7.54 0.34
C ASP A 66 12.79 -8.66 1.21
N GLN A 67 12.84 -8.52 2.53
CA GLN A 67 12.63 -9.64 3.47
C GLN A 67 11.24 -9.66 4.10
N ASP A 68 10.65 -8.49 4.38
CA ASP A 68 9.45 -8.35 5.22
C ASP A 68 8.47 -7.30 4.63
N LYS A 69 8.11 -7.51 3.36
CA LYS A 69 7.37 -6.58 2.49
C LYS A 69 6.15 -5.93 3.16
N GLN A 70 5.40 -6.66 3.98
CA GLN A 70 4.23 -6.07 4.63
C GLN A 70 4.61 -5.12 5.77
N LYS A 71 5.71 -5.36 6.47
CA LYS A 71 6.18 -4.52 7.59
C LYS A 71 6.59 -3.12 7.15
N VAL A 72 7.04 -2.93 5.91
CA VAL A 72 7.34 -1.57 5.42
C VAL A 72 6.08 -0.70 5.29
N ILE A 73 4.92 -1.27 4.92
CA ILE A 73 3.64 -0.54 4.88
C ILE A 73 3.25 -0.09 6.29
N TYR A 74 3.44 -0.96 7.27
CA TYR A 74 3.20 -0.66 8.67
C TYR A 74 4.07 0.44 9.22
N TYR A 75 5.36 0.32 8.96
CA TYR A 75 6.34 1.28 9.42
C TYR A 75 6.06 2.66 8.81
N ALA A 76 5.80 2.74 7.51
CA ALA A 76 5.36 3.98 6.86
C ALA A 76 4.07 4.54 7.47
N TYR A 77 3.06 3.69 7.68
CA TYR A 77 1.81 4.07 8.33
C TYR A 77 2.04 4.67 9.72
N TYR A 78 2.87 4.02 10.54
CA TYR A 78 3.12 4.46 11.90
C TYR A 78 3.85 5.80 11.92
N LEU A 79 4.92 5.96 11.12
CA LEU A 79 5.62 7.25 10.97
C LEU A 79 4.66 8.36 10.51
N TRP A 80 3.82 8.07 9.51
CA TRP A 80 2.89 9.05 8.94
C TRP A 80 1.87 9.58 9.95
N ASN A 81 1.41 8.72 10.87
CA ASN A 81 0.41 9.09 11.88
C ASN A 81 1.01 9.60 13.20
N HIS A 82 2.34 9.61 13.35
CA HIS A 82 3.03 10.04 14.58
C HIS A 82 4.01 11.20 14.34
N ASN A 83 3.61 12.14 13.47
CA ASN A 83 4.35 13.38 13.18
C ASN A 83 5.78 13.12 12.65
N ALA A 84 5.94 12.12 11.78
CA ALA A 84 7.19 11.81 11.09
C ALA A 84 6.95 11.63 9.58
N GLN A 85 6.05 12.44 9.00
CA GLN A 85 5.71 12.35 7.58
C GLN A 85 6.92 12.68 6.68
N GLU A 86 7.79 13.60 7.10
CA GLU A 86 8.98 13.99 6.34
C GLU A 86 9.94 12.82 6.12
N ILE A 87 10.13 11.94 7.12
CA ILE A 87 10.90 10.70 6.98
C ILE A 87 10.34 9.83 5.84
N VAL A 88 9.01 9.64 5.80
CA VAL A 88 8.37 8.86 4.71
C VAL A 88 8.53 9.56 3.36
N LYS A 89 8.54 10.89 3.32
CA LYS A 89 8.70 11.65 2.07
C LYS A 89 10.13 11.61 1.51
N ASN A 90 11.13 11.45 2.38
CA ASN A 90 12.54 11.63 2.05
C ASN A 90 13.30 10.30 1.95
N ASP A 91 12.96 9.32 2.80
CA ASP A 91 13.77 8.10 2.98
C ASP A 91 13.05 6.80 2.56
N PHE A 92 11.83 6.89 2.04
CA PHE A 92 11.09 5.76 1.46
C PHE A 92 10.98 5.91 -0.06
N PRO A 93 10.69 4.81 -0.81
CA PRO A 93 10.34 4.92 -2.21
C PRO A 93 9.20 5.91 -2.42
N ILE A 94 9.29 6.68 -3.51
CA ILE A 94 8.38 7.78 -3.84
C ILE A 94 6.89 7.41 -3.78
N GLN A 95 6.58 6.15 -4.05
CA GLN A 95 5.23 5.58 -4.03
C GLN A 95 4.60 5.67 -2.64
N PHE A 96 5.39 5.52 -1.56
CA PHE A 96 4.88 5.68 -0.19
C PHE A 96 4.43 7.12 0.06
N ARG A 97 5.19 8.12 -0.42
CA ARG A 97 4.75 9.53 -0.38
C ARG A 97 3.47 9.77 -1.15
N ILE A 98 3.33 9.15 -2.33
CA ILE A 98 2.12 9.27 -3.16
C ILE A 98 0.91 8.68 -2.43
N ILE A 99 1.04 7.44 -1.94
CA ILE A 99 -0.03 6.69 -1.28
C ILE A 99 -0.43 7.35 0.05
N PHE A 100 0.51 7.52 0.97
CA PHE A 100 0.22 8.05 2.31
C PHE A 100 -0.08 9.55 2.29
N GLY A 101 0.53 10.29 1.36
CA GLY A 101 0.19 11.68 1.06
C GLY A 101 -1.17 11.88 0.41
N GLN A 102 -1.86 10.80 0.03
CA GLN A 102 -3.12 10.84 -0.71
C GLN A 102 -3.03 11.71 -1.96
N LEU A 103 -1.86 11.71 -2.61
CA LEU A 103 -1.64 12.45 -3.84
C LEU A 103 -2.34 11.73 -4.99
N THR A 104 -2.82 12.51 -5.95
CA THR A 104 -3.38 11.97 -7.20
C THR A 104 -2.33 11.16 -7.96
N ALA A 105 -2.71 9.96 -8.38
CA ALA A 105 -1.83 8.97 -8.95
C ALA A 105 -2.44 8.26 -10.17
N LYS A 106 -1.56 7.82 -11.08
CA LYS A 106 -1.86 6.79 -12.08
C LYS A 106 -1.58 5.43 -11.48
N VAL A 107 -2.48 4.48 -11.73
CA VAL A 107 -2.33 3.07 -11.34
C VAL A 107 -2.13 2.26 -12.61
N ILE A 108 -0.89 1.81 -12.85
CA ILE A 108 -0.46 1.25 -14.14
C ILE A 108 -0.16 -0.24 -13.98
N ASN A 109 -0.82 -1.08 -14.76
CA ASN A 109 -0.59 -2.52 -14.71
C ASN A 109 0.79 -2.87 -15.30
N LYS A 110 1.58 -3.66 -14.58
CA LYS A 110 2.93 -4.06 -15.03
C LYS A 110 2.90 -4.88 -16.33
N LYS A 111 2.00 -5.86 -16.43
CA LYS A 111 1.93 -6.80 -17.55
C LYS A 111 1.66 -6.10 -18.88
N PHE A 112 0.70 -5.19 -18.89
CA PHE A 112 0.19 -4.58 -20.11
C PHE A 112 0.67 -3.14 -20.32
N GLY A 113 1.26 -2.50 -19.31
CA GLY A 113 1.64 -1.09 -19.40
C GLY A 113 0.45 -0.16 -19.60
N MET A 114 -0.71 -0.51 -19.03
CA MET A 114 -1.97 0.22 -19.21
C MET A 114 -2.42 0.84 -17.89
N LYS A 115 -2.91 2.08 -17.92
CA LYS A 115 -3.40 2.81 -16.74
C LYS A 115 -4.87 2.50 -16.47
N LEU A 116 -5.20 2.24 -15.21
CA LEU A 116 -6.56 1.99 -14.73
C LEU A 116 -7.43 3.24 -14.92
N LYS A 117 -8.68 3.07 -15.37
CA LYS A 117 -9.63 4.16 -15.58
C LYS A 117 -11.05 3.79 -15.20
N VAL A 118 -11.83 4.80 -14.83
CA VAL A 118 -13.27 4.67 -14.68
C VAL A 118 -14.00 4.74 -16.04
N GLY A 119 -15.02 3.91 -16.23
CA GLY A 119 -15.94 3.96 -17.37
C GLY A 119 -16.79 5.25 -17.37
N LEU A 120 -17.44 5.55 -18.51
CA LEU A 120 -18.28 6.75 -18.62
C LEU A 120 -19.70 6.52 -18.10
N LYS A 121 -20.28 5.36 -18.43
CA LYS A 121 -21.67 5.04 -18.16
C LYS A 121 -21.82 4.45 -16.77
N THR A 122 -22.87 4.86 -16.09
CA THR A 122 -23.36 4.18 -14.88
C THR A 122 -24.31 3.05 -15.27
N ASP A 123 -24.32 1.99 -14.49
CA ASP A 123 -25.40 1.01 -14.50
C ASP A 123 -26.63 1.49 -13.70
N SER A 124 -27.59 0.59 -13.47
CA SER A 124 -28.82 0.88 -12.72
C SER A 124 -28.58 1.19 -11.25
N ASP A 125 -27.45 0.76 -10.68
CA ASP A 125 -27.09 0.97 -9.28
C ASP A 125 -26.24 2.24 -9.11
N GLY A 126 -25.95 2.94 -10.21
CA GLY A 126 -25.10 4.13 -10.23
C GLY A 126 -23.61 3.80 -10.24
N ASP A 127 -23.24 2.53 -10.40
CA ASP A 127 -21.86 2.08 -10.43
C ASP A 127 -21.27 2.26 -11.83
N ARG A 128 -19.95 2.46 -11.92
CA ARG A 128 -19.24 2.49 -13.20
C ARG A 128 -18.28 1.33 -13.30
N THR A 129 -18.30 0.64 -14.43
CA THR A 129 -17.32 -0.40 -14.72
C THR A 129 -15.92 0.18 -14.87
N VAL A 130 -14.91 -0.54 -14.39
CA VAL A 130 -13.50 -0.10 -14.43
C VAL A 130 -12.74 -0.86 -15.51
N TYR A 131 -11.94 -0.10 -16.26
CA TYR A 131 -11.14 -0.60 -17.36
C TYR A 131 -9.70 -0.15 -17.20
N SER A 132 -8.87 -0.47 -18.18
CA SER A 132 -7.58 0.15 -18.40
C SER A 132 -7.48 0.63 -19.83
N VAL A 133 -6.63 1.62 -20.05
CA VAL A 133 -6.33 2.19 -21.35
C VAL A 133 -4.83 2.31 -21.52
N SER A 134 -4.35 2.35 -22.78
CA SER A 134 -2.97 2.70 -23.10
C SER A 134 -2.51 3.95 -22.35
N THR A 135 -1.26 3.98 -21.87
CA THR A 135 -0.68 5.15 -21.20
C THR A 135 -0.65 6.38 -22.10
N GLU A 136 -0.51 6.18 -23.41
CA GLU A 136 -0.47 7.21 -24.45
C GLU A 136 -1.81 7.90 -24.69
N ASN A 137 -2.93 7.28 -24.32
CA ASN A 137 -4.24 7.86 -24.55
C ASN A 137 -4.55 8.91 -23.48
N ASP A 138 -4.84 10.13 -23.91
CA ASP A 138 -5.39 11.15 -23.01
C ASP A 138 -6.88 10.89 -22.76
N ILE A 139 -7.21 10.65 -21.49
CA ILE A 139 -8.57 10.42 -21.02
C ILE A 139 -8.93 11.34 -19.85
N GLY A 140 -8.10 12.38 -19.62
CA GLY A 140 -8.21 13.29 -18.48
C GLY A 140 -8.21 12.56 -17.13
N GLU A 141 -8.95 13.13 -16.18
CA GLU A 141 -8.99 12.70 -14.78
C GLU A 141 -9.63 11.33 -14.54
N ARG A 142 -10.14 10.67 -15.60
CA ARG A 142 -10.70 9.31 -15.49
C ARG A 142 -9.66 8.27 -15.10
N ALA A 143 -8.37 8.54 -15.30
CA ALA A 143 -7.25 7.68 -14.88
C ALA A 143 -6.61 8.10 -13.55
N SER A 144 -7.14 9.13 -12.91
CA SER A 144 -6.64 9.67 -11.65
C SER A 144 -7.20 8.86 -10.46
N TRP A 145 -6.35 8.50 -9.52
CA TRP A 145 -6.74 7.75 -8.33
C TRP A 145 -6.04 8.30 -7.08
N GLU A 146 -6.72 8.22 -5.94
CA GLU A 146 -6.19 8.59 -4.63
C GLU A 146 -6.39 7.46 -3.64
N PHE A 147 -5.35 7.12 -2.88
CA PHE A 147 -5.41 6.10 -1.85
C PHE A 147 -5.85 6.74 -0.53
N LYS A 148 -7.15 6.79 -0.30
CA LYS A 148 -7.71 7.35 0.94
C LYS A 148 -7.51 6.38 2.08
N PHE A 149 -6.82 6.82 3.14
CA PHE A 149 -6.70 6.04 4.36
C PHE A 149 -8.09 5.70 4.91
N HIS A 150 -8.28 4.46 5.36
CA HIS A 150 -9.53 4.04 5.98
C HIS A 150 -9.32 3.53 7.40
N GLU A 151 -8.57 2.46 7.56
CA GLU A 151 -8.28 1.84 8.85
C GLU A 151 -6.97 1.06 8.78
N ALA A 152 -6.40 0.75 9.95
CA ALA A 152 -5.30 -0.19 10.06
C ALA A 152 -5.64 -1.23 11.13
N SER A 153 -5.30 -2.48 10.87
CA SER A 153 -5.25 -3.54 11.88
C SER A 153 -3.80 -3.78 12.30
N ASP A 154 -3.60 -4.70 13.24
CA ASP A 154 -2.33 -5.35 13.56
C ASP A 154 -1.59 -6.01 12.36
N LYS A 155 -2.27 -6.30 11.24
CA LYS A 155 -1.74 -7.09 10.10
C LYS A 155 -1.96 -6.52 8.70
N LYS A 156 -3.03 -5.76 8.43
CA LYS A 156 -3.15 -4.94 7.22
C LYS A 156 -3.43 -3.44 7.46
N VAL A 157 -2.90 -2.58 6.59
CA VAL A 157 -3.33 -1.17 6.45
C VAL A 157 -4.27 -1.11 5.25
N TYR A 158 -5.47 -0.60 5.47
CA TYR A 158 -6.54 -0.56 4.48
C TYR A 158 -6.78 0.84 3.94
N PHE A 159 -7.06 0.89 2.65
CA PHE A 159 -7.32 2.07 1.86
C PHE A 159 -8.67 1.93 1.14
N LYS A 160 -9.32 3.06 0.91
CA LYS A 160 -10.33 3.20 -0.15
C LYS A 160 -9.65 3.86 -1.35
N ILE A 161 -9.78 3.27 -2.53
CA ILE A 161 -9.15 3.81 -3.75
C ILE A 161 -10.21 4.69 -4.44
N TYR A 162 -10.00 6.00 -4.43
CA TYR A 162 -10.95 7.02 -4.85
C TYR A 162 -10.61 7.54 -6.25
N ASN A 163 -11.62 7.71 -7.10
CA ASN A 163 -11.49 8.41 -8.37
C ASN A 163 -12.16 9.80 -8.27
N PRO A 164 -11.40 10.91 -8.36
CA PRO A 164 -11.94 12.26 -8.22
C PRO A 164 -12.90 12.65 -9.35
N HIS A 165 -12.62 12.24 -10.59
CA HIS A 165 -13.47 12.53 -11.74
C HIS A 165 -14.92 12.01 -11.56
N ALA A 166 -15.07 10.76 -11.11
CA ALA A 166 -16.39 10.17 -10.89
C ALA A 166 -16.96 10.46 -9.49
N ASN A 167 -16.15 10.96 -8.56
CA ASN A 167 -16.44 11.04 -7.13
C ASN A 167 -16.91 9.67 -6.56
N GLN A 168 -16.16 8.61 -6.87
CA GLN A 168 -16.52 7.23 -6.52
C GLN A 168 -15.31 6.43 -6.05
N PHE A 169 -15.56 5.35 -5.30
CA PHE A 169 -14.56 4.45 -4.74
C PHE A 169 -14.55 3.11 -5.46
N LEU A 170 -13.36 2.59 -5.72
CA LEU A 170 -13.12 1.27 -6.31
C LEU A 170 -13.71 0.17 -5.43
N LYS A 171 -14.43 -0.77 -6.05
CA LYS A 171 -15.00 -1.94 -5.39
C LYS A 171 -15.00 -3.18 -6.27
N ILE A 172 -15.18 -4.32 -5.63
CA ILE A 172 -15.50 -5.57 -6.32
C ILE A 172 -17.03 -5.74 -6.46
N GLY A 173 -17.45 -6.37 -7.56
CA GLY A 173 -18.81 -6.84 -7.76
C GLY A 173 -19.19 -7.96 -6.80
N THR A 174 -20.48 -8.28 -6.72
CA THR A 174 -21.01 -9.36 -5.85
C THR A 174 -21.01 -10.74 -6.53
N TYR A 175 -20.96 -10.77 -7.85
CA TYR A 175 -20.97 -12.01 -8.63
C TYR A 175 -19.57 -12.28 -9.16
N SER A 176 -19.14 -13.52 -8.99
CA SER A 176 -17.96 -14.05 -9.66
C SER A 176 -18.32 -14.75 -10.96
N ASP A 177 -17.35 -14.84 -11.87
CA ASP A 177 -17.44 -15.69 -13.05
C ASP A 177 -17.04 -17.15 -12.77
N GLY A 178 -16.97 -17.98 -13.81
CA GLY A 178 -16.57 -19.38 -13.70
C GLY A 178 -15.14 -19.62 -13.20
N TYR A 179 -14.32 -18.57 -13.09
CA TYR A 179 -12.95 -18.59 -12.57
C TYR A 179 -12.84 -17.92 -11.19
N GLN A 180 -13.99 -17.66 -10.55
CA GLN A 180 -14.07 -16.93 -9.28
C GLN A 180 -13.59 -15.46 -9.36
N ASP A 181 -13.42 -14.92 -10.57
CA ASP A 181 -13.03 -13.53 -10.76
C ASP A 181 -14.25 -12.62 -10.59
N HIS A 182 -14.10 -11.51 -9.87
CA HIS A 182 -15.15 -10.51 -9.71
C HIS A 182 -14.87 -9.30 -10.59
N LEU A 183 -15.91 -8.77 -11.25
CA LEU A 183 -15.80 -7.49 -11.97
C LEU A 183 -15.47 -6.34 -11.02
N ILE A 184 -14.71 -5.37 -11.51
CA ILE A 184 -14.35 -4.17 -10.75
C ILE A 184 -15.22 -3.00 -11.19
N TYR A 185 -15.72 -2.29 -10.19
CA TYR A 185 -16.57 -1.12 -10.35
C TYR A 185 -16.07 0.05 -9.52
N THR A 186 -16.63 1.23 -9.74
CA THR A 186 -16.62 2.33 -8.78
C THR A 186 -18.03 2.68 -8.33
N SER A 187 -18.21 3.06 -7.07
CA SER A 187 -19.51 3.47 -6.50
C SER A 187 -19.39 4.63 -5.53
N THR A 188 -20.49 5.33 -5.28
CA THR A 188 -20.54 6.42 -4.29
C THR A 188 -20.57 5.91 -2.85
N ASN A 189 -21.37 4.88 -2.59
CA ASN A 189 -21.37 4.16 -1.32
C ASN A 189 -20.03 3.42 -1.16
N SER A 190 -19.47 3.38 0.05
CA SER A 190 -18.16 2.77 0.32
C SER A 190 -18.04 2.13 1.70
N ASP A 191 -19.14 1.64 2.24
CA ASP A 191 -19.30 1.16 3.62
C ASP A 191 -19.06 -0.34 3.80
N THR A 192 -18.78 -1.08 2.73
CA THR A 192 -18.51 -2.54 2.79
C THR A 192 -17.03 -2.87 2.57
N PHE A 193 -16.60 -4.06 2.99
CA PHE A 193 -15.21 -4.52 2.76
C PHE A 193 -14.87 -4.66 1.28
N ARG A 194 -15.87 -4.81 0.39
CA ARG A 194 -15.69 -4.75 -1.07
C ARG A 194 -15.05 -3.45 -1.56
N HIS A 195 -15.14 -2.34 -0.82
CA HIS A 195 -14.55 -1.03 -1.18
C HIS A 195 -13.18 -0.80 -0.56
N GLN A 196 -12.66 -1.78 0.17
CA GLN A 196 -11.49 -1.64 0.99
C GLN A 196 -10.39 -2.53 0.45
N TRP A 197 -9.20 -1.97 0.36
CA TRP A 197 -8.06 -2.56 -0.32
C TRP A 197 -6.85 -2.47 0.58
N TYR A 198 -5.97 -3.47 0.54
CA TYR A 198 -4.65 -3.37 1.15
C TYR A 198 -3.59 -3.57 0.09
N LEU A 199 -2.43 -2.98 0.34
CA LEU A 199 -1.29 -3.04 -0.56
C LEU A 199 -0.25 -3.99 0.00
N GLN A 200 0.35 -4.77 -0.90
CA GLN A 200 1.55 -5.54 -0.60
C GLN A 200 2.64 -5.13 -1.59
N PRO A 201 3.72 -4.48 -1.15
CA PRO A 201 4.81 -4.06 -2.02
C PRO A 201 5.62 -5.27 -2.48
N VAL A 202 6.18 -5.20 -3.68
CA VAL A 202 7.08 -6.20 -4.25
C VAL A 202 8.10 -5.50 -5.14
N VAL A 203 9.36 -5.91 -5.05
CA VAL A 203 10.44 -5.36 -5.87
C VAL A 203 10.77 -6.35 -6.98
N VAL A 204 10.72 -5.90 -8.23
CA VAL A 204 11.09 -6.68 -9.41
C VAL A 204 12.00 -5.85 -10.29
N ASN A 205 13.20 -6.35 -10.61
CA ASN A 205 14.17 -5.62 -11.45
C ASN A 205 14.45 -4.18 -10.97
N LYS A 206 14.58 -3.99 -9.65
CA LYS A 206 14.75 -2.68 -8.96
C LYS A 206 13.55 -1.72 -9.07
N GLU A 207 12.42 -2.17 -9.61
CA GLU A 207 11.17 -1.43 -9.63
C GLU A 207 10.26 -1.90 -8.50
N ILE A 208 9.68 -0.96 -7.76
CA ILE A 208 8.65 -1.26 -6.77
C ILE A 208 7.28 -1.31 -7.44
N LEU A 209 6.60 -2.43 -7.25
CA LEU A 209 5.23 -2.68 -7.64
C LEU A 209 4.40 -2.94 -6.39
N PHE A 210 3.09 -2.87 -6.54
CA PHE A 210 2.14 -3.22 -5.50
C PHE A 210 1.15 -4.23 -6.03
N TYR A 211 0.95 -5.29 -5.26
CA TYR A 211 -0.30 -6.02 -5.33
C TYR A 211 -1.38 -5.16 -4.66
N ILE A 212 -2.50 -4.96 -5.37
CA ILE A 212 -3.68 -4.27 -4.85
C ILE A 212 -4.71 -5.35 -4.55
N ILE A 213 -5.01 -5.57 -3.28
CA ILE A 213 -5.77 -6.74 -2.82
C ILE A 213 -7.05 -6.31 -2.12
N ASN A 214 -8.18 -6.90 -2.49
CA ASN A 214 -9.46 -6.56 -1.88
C ASN A 214 -9.61 -7.17 -0.48
N ARG A 215 -10.24 -6.46 0.46
CA ARG A 215 -10.43 -6.94 1.84
C ARG A 215 -11.45 -8.07 1.94
N GLU A 216 -12.51 -8.08 1.12
CA GLU A 216 -13.62 -9.04 1.23
C GLU A 216 -13.17 -10.48 0.97
N ASN A 217 -12.48 -10.70 -0.15
CA ASN A 217 -12.11 -12.03 -0.63
C ASN A 217 -10.59 -12.28 -0.63
N SER A 218 -9.77 -11.25 -0.38
CA SER A 218 -8.31 -11.31 -0.51
C SER A 218 -7.80 -11.57 -1.94
N ASP A 219 -8.60 -11.25 -2.96
CA ASP A 219 -8.22 -11.40 -4.36
C ASP A 219 -7.40 -10.19 -4.87
N LEU A 220 -6.50 -10.47 -5.81
CA LEU A 220 -5.68 -9.46 -6.49
C LEU A 220 -6.46 -8.73 -7.59
N LEU A 221 -6.25 -7.42 -7.71
CA LEU A 221 -6.65 -6.66 -8.89
C LEU A 221 -5.83 -7.10 -10.13
N LYS A 222 -6.52 -7.38 -11.24
CA LYS A 222 -5.92 -7.72 -12.54
C LYS A 222 -6.69 -7.10 -13.71
N LEU A 223 -6.14 -7.29 -14.91
CA LEU A 223 -6.78 -6.95 -16.17
C LEU A 223 -7.09 -8.21 -16.98
N ALA A 224 -8.17 -8.14 -17.76
CA ALA A 224 -8.56 -9.16 -18.72
C ALA A 224 -7.43 -9.48 -19.73
N GLN A 225 -7.34 -10.74 -20.16
CA GLN A 225 -6.35 -11.18 -21.16
C GLN A 225 -6.67 -10.70 -22.57
N SER A 226 -7.94 -10.48 -22.89
CA SER A 226 -8.36 -9.93 -24.17
C SER A 226 -8.76 -8.47 -23.99
N PRO A 227 -8.34 -7.56 -24.89
CA PRO A 227 -8.91 -6.23 -24.94
C PRO A 227 -10.35 -6.29 -25.52
N ASP A 228 -11.13 -5.24 -25.28
CA ASP A 228 -12.39 -5.00 -25.96
C ASP A 228 -12.19 -4.36 -27.35
N SER A 229 -13.29 -3.95 -27.99
CA SER A 229 -13.27 -3.32 -29.31
C SER A 229 -12.53 -1.99 -29.36
N ASP A 230 -12.39 -1.32 -28.21
CA ASP A 230 -11.74 -0.01 -28.10
C ASP A 230 -10.25 -0.16 -27.71
N GLY A 231 -9.78 -1.41 -27.56
CA GLY A 231 -8.43 -1.73 -27.12
C GLY A 231 -8.25 -1.63 -25.60
N ASP A 232 -9.31 -1.33 -24.85
CA ASP A 232 -9.28 -1.29 -23.39
C ASP A 232 -9.30 -2.71 -22.81
N ARG A 233 -8.85 -2.87 -21.56
CA ARG A 233 -8.99 -4.14 -20.84
C ARG A 233 -9.84 -3.96 -19.60
N GLN A 234 -10.88 -4.76 -19.49
CA GLN A 234 -11.75 -4.82 -18.31
C GLN A 234 -10.94 -5.22 -17.06
N ALA A 235 -11.19 -4.54 -15.93
CA ALA A 235 -10.59 -4.87 -14.66
C ALA A 235 -11.42 -5.93 -13.90
N TYR A 236 -10.70 -6.85 -13.25
CA TYR A 236 -11.24 -7.96 -12.45
C TYR A 236 -10.44 -8.14 -11.16
N THR A 237 -11.01 -8.86 -10.19
CA THR A 237 -10.20 -9.58 -9.21
C THR A 237 -9.70 -10.89 -9.78
N HIS A 238 -8.71 -11.52 -9.14
CA HIS A 238 -8.26 -12.86 -9.45
C HIS A 238 -8.62 -13.82 -8.32
N GLY A 239 -9.58 -14.70 -8.56
CA GLY A 239 -10.13 -15.62 -7.54
C GLY A 239 -9.29 -16.86 -7.22
N GLU A 240 -8.10 -17.00 -7.81
CA GLU A 240 -7.18 -18.12 -7.55
C GLU A 240 -5.89 -17.65 -6.85
N ASP A 241 -5.21 -18.59 -6.18
CA ASP A 241 -3.91 -18.29 -5.58
C ASP A 241 -2.92 -17.83 -6.66
N SER A 242 -2.38 -16.66 -6.40
CA SER A 242 -1.57 -15.89 -7.33
C SER A 242 -0.32 -15.33 -6.67
N SER A 243 0.03 -15.90 -5.50
CA SER A 243 1.28 -15.64 -4.84
C SER A 243 2.47 -15.90 -5.79
N GLY A 244 3.33 -14.90 -5.96
CA GLY A 244 4.58 -15.03 -6.71
C GLY A 244 4.59 -14.60 -8.19
N ALA A 245 3.57 -13.90 -8.70
CA ALA A 245 3.57 -13.41 -10.09
C ALA A 245 3.44 -11.87 -10.24
N PRO A 246 4.43 -11.08 -9.76
CA PRO A 246 4.34 -9.62 -9.76
C PRO A 246 4.39 -9.01 -11.17
N GLU A 247 5.02 -9.69 -12.13
CA GLU A 247 4.99 -9.29 -13.54
C GLU A 247 3.58 -9.41 -14.16
N ARG A 248 2.69 -10.20 -13.56
CA ARG A 248 1.30 -10.39 -14.01
C ARG A 248 0.31 -9.54 -13.24
N PHE A 249 0.46 -9.47 -11.91
CA PHE A 249 -0.54 -8.86 -11.02
C PHE A 249 -0.03 -7.60 -10.28
N GLY A 250 1.22 -7.20 -10.50
CA GLY A 250 1.78 -5.99 -9.94
C GLY A 250 1.31 -4.73 -10.65
N TRP A 251 1.17 -3.66 -9.87
CA TRP A 251 0.78 -2.35 -10.32
C TRP A 251 1.82 -1.32 -9.91
N LYS A 252 2.21 -0.47 -10.86
CA LYS A 252 2.97 0.75 -10.57
C LYS A 252 1.99 1.81 -10.07
N ILE A 253 2.44 2.59 -9.10
CA ILE A 253 1.74 3.77 -8.61
C ILE A 253 2.65 4.95 -8.90
N GLU A 254 2.22 5.81 -9.81
CA GLU A 254 3.01 6.96 -10.28
C GLU A 254 2.21 8.24 -10.05
N ARG A 255 2.89 9.36 -9.85
CA ARG A 255 2.21 10.64 -9.71
C ARG A 255 1.51 10.97 -11.04
N ASP A 256 0.24 11.36 -10.96
CA ASP A 256 -0.54 11.79 -12.13
C ASP A 256 0.02 13.08 -12.75
#